data_AF-G5IBF6-F1
#
_entry.id   AF-G5IBF6-F1
#
_cell.length_a   1.000
_cell.length_b   1.000
_cell.length_c   1.000
_cell.angle_alpha   90.00
_cell.angle_beta   90.00
_cell.angle_gamma   90.00
#
_symmetry.space_group_name_H-M   'P 1'
#
loop_
_entity.id
_entity.type
_entity.pdbx_description
1 polymer ?
#
loop_
_entity_poly.entity_id
_entity_poly.type
_entity_poly.pdbx_seq_one_letter_code
_entity_poly.pdbx_strand_id
1 'polypeptide(L)'
;MSHKRTRVIHMNLLVIGLSVLFCLAVLVAAGYLVSTRTQPVQAAAEPVSLVAEGNVKTGTLNQDPEKRQEELNQVVEEGMLAFSINATPFMKNGTSTANLLIENPPGNGKRFTITIQRNDTEEVIYQSGYLDPEQYIDDVPLDVVLPKGEYPCTAYFDAYRIEDNVYIGRAGAEIKLYVLE
;
A
#
# COMPACT_ATOMS: atom_id res chain seq x y z
N MET A 1 0.27 -43.46 97.76
CA MET A 1 0.31 -42.34 96.77
C MET A 1 0.72 -42.81 95.36
N SER A 2 0.20 -43.93 94.82
CA SER A 2 0.72 -44.50 93.54
C SER A 2 -0.26 -44.44 92.34
N HIS A 3 -1.58 -44.38 92.56
CA HIS A 3 -2.56 -44.49 91.45
C HIS A 3 -2.80 -43.20 90.62
N LYS A 4 -2.45 -42.01 91.12
CA LYS A 4 -2.64 -40.74 90.37
C LYS A 4 -1.57 -40.53 89.28
N ARG A 5 -0.36 -41.06 89.47
CA ARG A 5 0.80 -40.82 88.57
C ARG A 5 0.66 -41.58 87.25
N THR A 6 0.10 -42.79 87.29
CA THR A 6 -0.08 -43.66 86.12
C THR A 6 -1.12 -43.12 85.14
N ARG A 7 -2.22 -42.55 85.63
CA ARG A 7 -3.32 -42.01 84.77
C ARG A 7 -2.92 -40.76 84.00
N VAL A 8 -2.09 -39.89 84.58
CA VAL A 8 -1.58 -38.68 83.90
C VAL A 8 -0.52 -39.03 82.85
N ILE A 9 0.33 -40.02 83.12
CA ILE A 9 1.31 -40.52 82.14
C ILE A 9 0.60 -41.12 80.92
N HIS A 10 -0.45 -41.92 81.13
CA HIS A 10 -1.24 -42.48 80.03
C HIS A 10 -1.98 -41.40 79.23
N MET A 11 -2.52 -40.37 79.90
CA MET A 11 -3.19 -39.25 79.24
C MET A 11 -2.21 -38.40 78.43
N ASN A 12 -1.00 -38.14 78.93
CA ASN A 12 0.05 -37.43 78.19
C ASN A 12 0.56 -38.25 77.00
N LEU A 13 0.72 -39.56 77.13
CA LEU A 13 1.10 -40.45 76.02
C LEU A 13 0.05 -40.47 74.92
N LEU A 14 -1.24 -40.44 75.29
CA LEU A 14 -2.36 -40.37 74.35
C LEU A 14 -2.40 -39.03 73.61
N VAL A 15 -2.20 -37.91 74.31
CA VAL A 15 -2.13 -36.57 73.71
C VAL A 15 -0.92 -36.42 72.78
N ILE A 16 0.24 -36.97 73.16
CA ILE A 16 1.43 -36.98 72.31
C ILE A 16 1.17 -37.83 71.06
N GLY A 17 0.56 -39.02 71.22
CA GLY A 17 0.20 -39.88 70.09
C GLY A 17 -0.77 -39.19 69.11
N LEU A 18 -1.78 -38.50 69.63
CA LEU A 18 -2.77 -37.79 68.82
C LEU A 18 -2.19 -36.55 68.12
N SER A 19 -1.25 -35.86 68.78
CA SER A 19 -0.48 -34.75 68.20
C SER A 19 0.44 -35.22 67.07
N VAL A 20 1.15 -36.34 67.25
CA VAL A 20 1.99 -36.94 66.20
C VAL A 20 1.16 -37.37 65.00
N LEU A 21 -0.01 -37.97 65.23
CA LEU A 21 -0.95 -38.37 64.17
C LEU A 21 -1.45 -37.15 63.39
N PHE A 22 -1.79 -36.06 64.08
CA PHE A 22 -2.23 -34.81 63.46
C PHE A 22 -1.11 -34.16 62.64
N CYS A 23 0.12 -34.10 63.17
CA CYS A 23 1.27 -33.60 62.43
C CYS A 23 1.55 -34.41 61.16
N LEU A 24 1.44 -35.74 61.23
CA LEU A 24 1.57 -36.62 60.06
C LEU A 24 0.50 -36.33 59.00
N ALA A 25 -0.76 -36.15 59.41
CA ALA A 25 -1.85 -35.82 58.50
C ALA A 25 -1.64 -34.47 57.80
N VAL A 26 -1.16 -33.45 58.53
CA VAL A 26 -0.84 -32.13 57.96
C VAL A 26 0.32 -32.23 56.97
N LEU A 27 1.36 -33.01 57.26
CA LEU A 27 2.48 -33.22 56.35
C LEU A 27 2.07 -33.93 55.06
N VAL A 28 1.19 -34.94 55.15
CA VAL A 28 0.65 -35.63 53.98
C VAL A 28 -0.21 -34.69 53.13
N ALA A 29 -1.08 -33.89 53.76
CA ALA A 29 -1.91 -32.92 53.07
C ALA A 29 -1.09 -31.80 52.40
N ALA A 30 -0.06 -31.30 53.08
CA ALA A 30 0.87 -30.31 52.54
C ALA A 30 1.67 -30.90 51.37
N GLY A 31 2.18 -32.13 51.51
CA GLY A 31 2.86 -32.86 50.43
C GLY A 31 1.96 -33.08 49.22
N TYR A 32 0.70 -33.43 49.44
CA TYR A 32 -0.29 -33.61 48.37
C TYR A 32 -0.62 -32.28 47.66
N LEU A 33 -0.79 -31.18 48.41
CA LEU A 33 -1.01 -29.84 47.85
C LEU A 33 0.18 -29.34 47.05
N VAL A 34 1.41 -29.55 47.55
CA VAL A 34 2.62 -29.20 46.81
C VAL A 34 2.69 -30.03 45.54
N SER A 35 2.55 -31.36 45.63
CA SER A 35 2.64 -32.26 44.46
C SER A 35 1.57 -32.01 43.39
N THR A 36 0.37 -31.57 43.77
CA THR A 36 -0.69 -31.23 42.80
C THR A 36 -0.48 -29.84 42.18
N ARG A 37 0.19 -28.91 42.89
CA ARG A 37 0.56 -27.59 42.35
C ARG A 37 1.90 -27.56 41.61
N THR A 38 2.77 -28.53 41.84
CA THR A 38 4.04 -28.72 41.10
C THR A 38 3.90 -29.71 39.95
N GLN A 39 2.71 -29.83 39.35
CA GLN A 39 2.69 -30.25 37.96
C GLN A 39 3.47 -29.21 37.18
N PRO A 40 4.58 -29.58 36.51
CA PRO A 40 5.22 -28.66 35.59
C PRO A 40 4.13 -28.33 34.58
N VAL A 41 3.74 -27.05 34.51
CA VAL A 41 3.06 -26.54 33.34
C VAL A 41 3.94 -27.04 32.20
N GLN A 42 3.46 -28.05 31.46
CA GLN A 42 4.08 -28.42 30.20
C GLN A 42 4.18 -27.08 29.51
N ALA A 43 5.40 -26.58 29.33
CA ALA A 43 5.61 -25.35 28.61
C ALA A 43 5.00 -25.63 27.25
N ALA A 44 3.74 -25.20 27.08
CA ALA A 44 3.09 -25.14 25.81
C ALA A 44 4.10 -24.34 25.01
N ALA A 45 4.75 -25.01 24.05
CA ALA A 45 5.78 -24.37 23.25
C ALA A 45 5.17 -23.04 22.82
N GLU A 46 5.80 -21.94 23.24
CA GLU A 46 5.40 -20.58 22.89
C GLU A 46 5.00 -20.61 21.40
N PRO A 47 3.82 -20.08 21.02
CA PRO A 47 3.39 -20.11 19.63
C PRO A 47 4.55 -19.53 18.82
N VAL A 48 5.10 -20.33 17.89
CA VAL A 48 6.27 -19.94 17.09
C VAL A 48 5.97 -18.56 16.52
N SER A 49 6.65 -17.55 17.06
CA SER A 49 6.49 -16.18 16.61
C SER A 49 7.00 -16.14 15.17
N LEU A 50 6.14 -15.75 14.24
CA LEU A 50 6.51 -15.60 12.84
C LEU A 50 7.46 -14.39 12.73
N VAL A 51 8.76 -14.67 12.81
CA VAL A 51 9.83 -13.66 12.63
C VAL A 51 10.24 -13.67 11.16
N ALA A 52 10.29 -12.48 10.56
CA ALA A 52 10.76 -12.33 9.18
C ALA A 52 12.25 -12.70 9.09
N GLU A 53 12.62 -13.47 8.06
CA GLU A 53 14.01 -13.87 7.82
C GLU A 53 14.82 -12.70 7.28
N GLY A 54 15.97 -12.40 7.90
CA GLY A 54 16.80 -11.23 7.58
C GLY A 54 17.54 -11.33 6.25
N ASN A 55 17.70 -12.55 5.72
CA ASN A 55 18.39 -12.79 4.45
C ASN A 55 17.45 -12.94 3.24
N VAL A 56 16.16 -12.60 3.39
CA VAL A 56 15.19 -12.67 2.29
C VAL A 56 15.59 -11.69 1.18
N LYS A 57 15.65 -12.21 -0.05
CA LYS A 57 15.79 -11.41 -1.27
C LYS A 57 14.46 -11.41 -2.01
N THR A 58 14.07 -10.25 -2.52
CA THR A 58 12.87 -10.11 -3.36
C THR A 58 13.14 -10.65 -4.76
N GLY A 59 12.27 -11.52 -5.27
CA GLY A 59 12.33 -12.08 -6.63
C GLY A 59 12.21 -13.60 -6.69
N THR A 60 12.32 -14.16 -7.89
CA THR A 60 12.25 -15.61 -8.15
C THR A 60 13.65 -16.21 -8.27
N LEU A 61 13.98 -17.18 -7.40
CA LEU A 61 15.33 -17.73 -7.20
C LEU A 61 16.01 -18.22 -8.50
N ASN A 62 15.25 -18.73 -9.46
CA ASN A 62 15.74 -19.34 -10.71
C ASN A 62 15.07 -18.77 -11.97
N GLN A 63 14.62 -17.52 -11.95
CA GLN A 63 14.06 -16.94 -13.16
C GLN A 63 15.13 -16.79 -14.23
N ASP A 64 14.85 -17.35 -15.40
CA ASP A 64 15.66 -17.23 -16.59
C ASP A 64 16.01 -15.75 -16.83
N PRO A 65 17.31 -15.40 -16.96
CA PRO A 65 17.73 -14.04 -17.29
C PRO A 65 17.00 -13.45 -18.49
N GLU A 66 16.68 -14.26 -19.51
CA GLU A 66 15.92 -13.79 -20.69
C GLU A 66 14.50 -13.38 -20.30
N LYS A 67 13.80 -14.21 -19.55
CA LYS A 67 12.45 -13.92 -19.08
C LYS A 67 12.42 -12.69 -18.15
N ARG A 68 13.44 -12.51 -17.31
CA ARG A 68 13.56 -11.30 -16.47
C ARG A 68 13.77 -10.05 -17.34
N GLN A 69 14.59 -10.14 -18.38
CA GLN A 69 14.80 -9.02 -19.29
C GLN A 69 13.52 -8.68 -20.07
N GLU A 70 12.76 -9.69 -20.49
CA GLU A 70 11.49 -9.49 -21.19
C GLU A 70 10.45 -8.80 -20.30
N GLU A 71 10.30 -9.22 -19.04
CA GLU A 71 9.42 -8.56 -18.06
C GLU A 71 9.86 -7.10 -17.80
N LEU A 72 11.16 -6.85 -17.67
CA LEU A 72 11.70 -5.49 -17.52
C LEU A 72 11.43 -4.64 -18.77
N ASN A 73 11.60 -5.20 -19.96
CA ASN A 73 11.33 -4.52 -21.22
C ASN A 73 9.83 -4.17 -21.33
N GLN A 74 8.94 -5.08 -20.94
CA GLN A 74 7.50 -4.82 -20.91
C GLN A 74 7.15 -3.65 -19.99
N VAL A 75 7.76 -3.57 -18.79
CA VAL A 75 7.54 -2.44 -17.88
C VAL A 75 8.01 -1.12 -18.48
N VAL A 76 9.18 -1.11 -19.15
CA VAL A 76 9.69 0.09 -19.83
C VAL A 76 8.78 0.48 -20.99
N GLU A 77 8.39 -0.48 -21.83
CA GLU A 77 7.54 -0.26 -22.99
C GLU A 77 6.14 0.23 -22.60
N GLU A 78 5.57 -0.33 -21.54
CA GLU A 78 4.31 0.12 -20.95
C GLU A 78 4.41 1.58 -20.47
N GLY A 79 5.54 1.96 -19.88
CA GLY A 79 5.81 3.32 -19.41
C GLY A 79 6.11 4.36 -20.50
N MET A 80 6.47 3.96 -21.72
CA MET A 80 6.71 4.90 -22.83
C MET A 80 5.39 5.46 -23.36
N LEU A 81 5.26 6.78 -23.41
CA LEU A 81 4.12 7.47 -24.01
C LEU A 81 4.57 8.28 -25.23
N ALA A 82 3.91 8.09 -26.37
CA ALA A 82 4.13 8.88 -27.57
C ALA A 82 2.89 9.74 -27.87
N PHE A 83 3.11 11.02 -28.16
CA PHE A 83 2.07 11.98 -28.54
C PHE A 83 2.68 13.11 -29.37
N SER A 84 1.84 13.84 -30.09
CA SER A 84 2.17 15.12 -30.72
C SER A 84 1.20 16.20 -30.24
N ILE A 85 1.68 17.44 -30.14
CA ILE A 85 0.87 18.62 -29.81
C ILE A 85 1.55 19.85 -30.42
N ASN A 86 0.77 20.83 -30.86
CA ASN A 86 1.28 22.13 -31.23
C ASN A 86 1.87 22.84 -30.01
N ALA A 87 3.16 23.17 -30.03
CA ALA A 87 3.84 23.87 -28.93
C ALA A 87 3.41 25.35 -28.83
N THR A 88 2.89 25.92 -29.92
CA THR A 88 2.46 27.31 -30.01
C THR A 88 1.06 27.40 -30.62
N PRO A 89 0.02 26.87 -29.92
CA PRO A 89 -1.35 27.00 -30.41
C PRO A 89 -1.78 28.46 -30.37
N PHE A 90 -2.67 28.82 -31.28
CA PHE A 90 -3.27 30.14 -31.35
C PHE A 90 -4.78 30.03 -31.54
N MET A 91 -5.47 31.08 -31.09
CA MET A 91 -6.88 31.30 -31.33
C MET A 91 -7.09 32.74 -31.79
N LYS A 92 -8.06 32.94 -32.69
CA LYS A 92 -8.33 34.28 -33.24
C LYS A 92 -8.72 35.26 -32.13
N ASN A 93 -9.67 34.88 -31.29
CA ASN A 93 -10.11 35.62 -30.11
C ASN A 93 -10.51 34.63 -29.01
N GLY A 94 -10.79 35.16 -27.81
CA GLY A 94 -11.11 34.39 -26.60
C GLY A 94 -12.26 33.38 -26.69
N THR A 95 -13.13 33.46 -27.70
CA THR A 95 -14.27 32.54 -27.90
C THR A 95 -14.13 31.67 -29.14
N SER A 96 -13.02 31.80 -29.87
CA SER A 96 -12.70 30.97 -31.04
C SER A 96 -12.11 29.63 -30.63
N THR A 97 -11.91 28.75 -31.59
CA THR A 97 -11.16 27.52 -31.38
C THR A 97 -9.65 27.79 -31.34
N ALA A 98 -8.93 26.97 -30.57
CA ALA A 98 -7.48 26.91 -30.55
C ALA A 98 -6.99 25.71 -31.35
N ASN A 99 -5.96 25.89 -32.19
CA ASN A 99 -5.38 24.84 -33.02
C ASN A 99 -4.35 23.99 -32.23
N LEU A 100 -4.86 23.09 -31.39
CA LEU A 100 -4.02 22.27 -30.51
C LEU A 100 -3.22 21.20 -31.26
N LEU A 101 -3.73 20.71 -32.40
CA LEU A 101 -3.06 19.69 -33.24
C LEU A 101 -2.50 18.50 -32.44
N ILE A 102 -3.35 17.94 -31.57
CA ILE A 102 -2.99 16.81 -30.72
C ILE A 102 -3.18 15.52 -31.51
N GLU A 103 -2.19 14.62 -31.49
CA GLU A 103 -2.27 13.32 -32.17
C GLU A 103 -1.81 12.20 -31.25
N ASN A 104 -2.58 11.11 -31.24
CA ASN A 104 -2.18 9.82 -30.69
C ASN A 104 -1.68 8.92 -31.84
N PRO A 105 -0.35 8.77 -32.04
CA PRO A 105 0.17 8.06 -33.19
C PRO A 105 -0.16 6.56 -33.14
N PRO A 106 -0.23 5.87 -34.30
CA PRO A 106 -0.59 4.45 -34.39
C PRO A 106 0.27 3.52 -33.52
N GLY A 107 1.54 3.88 -33.32
CA GLY A 107 2.49 3.09 -32.53
C GLY A 107 2.34 3.24 -31.01
N ASN A 108 1.53 4.20 -30.54
CA ASN A 108 1.29 4.36 -29.12
C ASN A 108 0.21 3.35 -28.69
N GLY A 109 0.58 2.25 -28.05
CA GLY A 109 -0.37 1.23 -27.56
C GLY A 109 -1.23 1.67 -26.37
N LYS A 110 -1.52 2.97 -26.22
CA LYS A 110 -2.21 3.56 -25.08
C LYS A 110 -3.24 4.57 -25.58
N ARG A 111 -4.32 4.73 -24.82
CA ARG A 111 -5.21 5.87 -24.95
C ARG A 111 -4.84 6.94 -23.93
N PHE A 112 -5.11 8.20 -24.22
CA PHE A 112 -4.88 9.25 -23.25
C PHE A 112 -5.94 10.33 -23.27
N THR A 113 -6.13 11.00 -22.13
CA THR A 113 -6.85 12.27 -22.03
C THR A 113 -5.87 13.41 -21.88
N ILE A 114 -6.24 14.59 -22.35
CA ILE A 114 -5.46 15.81 -22.28
C ILE A 114 -6.16 16.84 -21.39
N THR A 115 -5.41 17.42 -20.45
CA THR A 115 -5.80 18.59 -19.65
C THR A 115 -4.79 19.71 -19.88
N ILE A 116 -5.24 20.90 -20.29
CA ILE A 116 -4.37 22.07 -20.43
C ILE A 116 -4.59 22.99 -19.23
N GLN A 117 -3.51 23.24 -18.49
CA GLN A 117 -3.50 24.10 -17.33
C GLN A 117 -2.59 25.31 -17.57
N ARG A 118 -3.06 26.49 -17.15
CA ARG A 118 -2.25 27.71 -17.14
C ARG A 118 -1.19 27.66 -16.05
N ASN A 119 0.03 28.03 -16.39
CA ASN A 119 1.15 27.98 -15.44
C ASN A 119 1.13 29.12 -14.41
N ASP A 120 0.46 30.23 -14.72
CA ASP A 120 0.40 31.41 -13.86
C ASP A 120 -0.74 31.37 -12.82
N THR A 121 -1.87 30.77 -13.18
CA THR A 121 -3.08 30.71 -12.33
C THR A 121 -3.46 29.30 -11.89
N GLU A 122 -2.81 28.26 -12.43
CA GLU A 122 -3.21 26.86 -12.27
C GLU A 122 -4.64 26.55 -12.77
N GLU A 123 -5.26 27.48 -13.51
CA GLU A 123 -6.59 27.30 -14.09
C GLU A 123 -6.55 26.28 -15.24
N VAL A 124 -7.44 25.29 -15.18
CA VAL A 124 -7.65 24.37 -16.31
C VAL A 124 -8.51 25.07 -17.34
N ILE A 125 -7.98 25.21 -18.55
CA ILE A 125 -8.62 25.93 -19.66
C ILE A 125 -9.17 25.02 -20.73
N TYR A 126 -8.81 23.73 -20.69
CA TYR A 126 -9.32 22.71 -21.59
C TYR A 126 -9.19 21.32 -20.98
N GLN A 127 -10.24 20.52 -21.09
CA GLN A 127 -10.21 19.08 -20.81
C GLN A 127 -10.86 18.28 -21.94
N SER A 128 -10.12 17.32 -22.48
CA SER A 128 -10.59 16.44 -23.56
C SER A 128 -11.20 15.13 -23.06
N GLY A 129 -11.89 14.43 -23.96
CA GLY A 129 -12.11 12.99 -23.85
C GLY A 129 -10.83 12.19 -24.14
N TYR A 130 -10.94 10.85 -24.14
CA TYR A 130 -9.80 10.01 -24.50
C TYR A 130 -9.57 9.99 -26.02
N LEU A 131 -8.31 9.87 -26.43
CA LEU A 131 -7.92 9.58 -27.79
C LEU A 131 -7.31 8.18 -27.83
N ASP A 132 -7.92 7.30 -28.62
CA ASP A 132 -7.31 6.04 -29.02
C ASP A 132 -6.20 6.27 -30.06
N PRO A 133 -5.35 5.26 -30.33
CA PRO A 133 -4.34 5.36 -31.39
C PRO A 133 -5.00 5.67 -32.73
N GLU A 134 -4.29 6.44 -33.57
CA GLU A 134 -4.78 6.99 -34.86
C GLU A 134 -5.92 8.01 -34.74
N GLN A 135 -6.14 8.58 -33.54
CA GLN A 135 -7.07 9.68 -33.33
C GLN A 135 -6.34 10.99 -33.05
N TYR A 136 -7.00 12.09 -33.38
CA TYR A 136 -6.42 13.42 -33.27
C TYR A 136 -7.48 14.48 -32.94
N ILE A 137 -7.00 15.63 -32.45
CA ILE A 137 -7.77 16.85 -32.22
C ILE A 137 -7.06 17.98 -32.96
N ASP A 138 -7.73 18.55 -33.97
CA ASP A 138 -7.21 19.70 -34.70
C ASP A 138 -7.46 21.01 -33.93
N ASP A 139 -8.72 21.46 -33.95
CA ASP A 139 -9.18 22.73 -33.41
C ASP A 139 -10.30 22.51 -32.38
N VAL A 140 -10.21 23.14 -31.21
CA VAL A 140 -11.22 23.02 -30.14
C VAL A 140 -11.52 24.35 -29.46
N PRO A 141 -12.77 24.59 -29.04
CA PRO A 141 -13.06 25.68 -28.12
C PRO A 141 -12.43 25.38 -26.75
N LEU A 142 -12.00 26.44 -26.05
CA LEU A 142 -11.58 26.33 -24.67
C LEU A 142 -12.79 26.36 -23.73
N ASP A 143 -12.60 25.82 -22.52
CA ASP A 143 -13.63 25.81 -21.47
C ASP A 143 -13.78 27.19 -20.80
N VAL A 144 -12.87 28.12 -21.10
CA VAL A 144 -12.85 29.48 -20.57
C VAL A 144 -12.64 30.49 -21.70
N VAL A 145 -13.11 31.72 -21.49
CA VAL A 145 -12.87 32.84 -22.41
C VAL A 145 -11.61 33.59 -21.97
N LEU A 146 -10.59 33.58 -22.83
CA LEU A 146 -9.32 34.26 -22.56
C LEU A 146 -9.25 35.62 -23.28
N PRO A 147 -8.83 36.70 -22.60
CA PRO A 147 -8.49 37.96 -23.26
C PRO A 147 -7.35 37.78 -24.28
N LYS A 148 -7.12 38.81 -25.10
CA LYS A 148 -5.92 38.90 -25.93
C LYS A 148 -4.66 38.79 -25.08
N GLY A 149 -3.72 37.93 -25.48
CA GLY A 149 -2.47 37.73 -24.74
C GLY A 149 -1.73 36.45 -25.09
N GLU A 150 -0.67 36.20 -24.33
CA GLU A 150 0.12 34.97 -24.38
C GLU A 150 0.00 34.25 -23.04
N TYR A 151 -0.21 32.94 -23.09
CA TYR A 151 -0.51 32.12 -21.92
C TYR A 151 0.43 30.91 -21.89
N PRO A 152 1.47 30.94 -21.04
CA PRO A 152 2.28 29.75 -20.75
C PRO A 152 1.39 28.69 -20.08
N CYS A 153 1.34 27.51 -20.67
CA CYS A 153 0.51 26.41 -20.18
C CYS A 153 1.30 25.10 -20.16
N THR A 154 0.80 24.14 -19.40
CA THR A 154 1.24 22.75 -19.43
C THR A 154 0.08 21.87 -19.88
N ALA A 155 0.29 21.11 -20.94
CA ALA A 155 -0.63 20.07 -21.38
C ALA A 155 -0.25 18.74 -20.71
N TYR A 156 -1.15 18.21 -19.89
CA TYR A 156 -0.99 16.92 -19.22
C TYR A 156 -1.68 15.83 -19.99
N PHE A 157 -0.94 14.77 -20.31
CA PHE A 157 -1.42 13.57 -20.96
C PHE A 157 -1.51 12.45 -19.92
N ASP A 158 -2.73 12.11 -19.53
CA ASP A 158 -3.00 10.97 -18.66
C ASP A 158 -3.21 9.73 -19.52
N ALA A 159 -2.28 8.78 -19.42
CA ALA A 159 -2.26 7.58 -20.23
C ALA A 159 -2.95 6.41 -19.52
N TYR A 160 -3.70 5.65 -20.30
CA TYR A 160 -4.46 4.49 -19.85
C TYR A 160 -4.25 3.32 -20.80
N ARG A 161 -4.30 2.12 -20.22
CA ARG A 161 -4.31 0.86 -20.97
C ARG A 161 -5.64 0.72 -21.72
N ILE A 162 -5.61 0.28 -22.97
CA ILE A 162 -6.78 0.25 -23.86
C ILE A 162 -7.77 -0.84 -23.43
N GLU A 163 -7.27 -1.98 -22.95
CA GLU A 163 -8.07 -3.17 -22.64
C GLU A 163 -9.00 -2.97 -21.45
N ASP A 164 -8.54 -2.27 -20.41
CA ASP A 164 -9.19 -2.18 -19.10
C ASP A 164 -9.32 -0.75 -18.54
N ASN A 165 -8.80 0.25 -19.25
CA ASN A 165 -8.73 1.66 -18.83
C ASN A 165 -7.93 1.89 -17.53
N VAL A 166 -7.02 0.98 -17.18
CA VAL A 166 -6.13 1.19 -16.03
C VAL A 166 -5.18 2.33 -16.32
N TYR A 167 -5.09 3.27 -15.38
CA TYR A 167 -4.15 4.39 -15.44
C TYR A 167 -2.70 3.89 -15.37
N ILE A 168 -1.89 4.32 -16.32
CA ILE A 168 -0.47 3.95 -16.44
C ILE A 168 0.41 5.07 -15.87
N GLY A 169 0.14 6.31 -16.24
CA GLY A 169 0.98 7.45 -15.86
C GLY A 169 0.60 8.74 -16.55
N ARG A 170 1.34 9.81 -16.20
CA ARG A 170 1.13 11.17 -16.72
C ARG A 170 2.41 11.69 -17.35
N ALA A 171 2.28 12.29 -18.53
CA ALA A 171 3.32 13.12 -19.13
C ALA A 171 2.86 14.59 -19.17
N GLY A 172 3.81 15.53 -19.18
CA GLY A 172 3.55 16.96 -19.32
C GLY A 172 4.33 17.52 -20.51
N ALA A 173 3.68 18.39 -21.28
CA ALA A 173 4.31 19.16 -22.35
C ALA A 173 4.06 20.66 -22.13
N GLU A 174 5.13 21.45 -22.10
CA GLU A 174 5.02 22.91 -22.06
C GLU A 174 4.57 23.44 -23.42
N ILE A 175 3.54 24.28 -23.42
CA ILE A 175 3.04 24.98 -24.60
C ILE A 175 2.86 26.46 -24.28
N LYS A 176 2.76 27.28 -25.32
CA LYS A 176 2.40 28.69 -25.18
C LYS A 176 1.23 29.03 -26.09
N LEU A 177 0.07 29.27 -25.48
CA LEU A 177 -1.15 29.62 -26.19
C LEU A 177 -1.20 31.12 -26.50
N TYR A 178 -1.58 31.47 -27.72
CA TYR A 178 -1.70 32.85 -28.19
C TYR A 178 -3.16 33.21 -28.51
N VAL A 179 -3.66 34.29 -27.93
CA VAL A 179 -4.96 34.90 -28.31
C VAL A 179 -4.66 36.19 -29.06
N LEU A 180 -5.05 36.27 -30.33
CA LEU A 180 -4.57 37.31 -31.25
C LEU A 180 -5.35 38.65 -31.16
N GLU A 181 -6.68 38.57 -31.00
CA GLU A 181 -7.62 39.70 -31.00
C GLU A 181 -8.40 39.82 -29.68
#